data_AF-A0A4R6SKB3-F1
#
_entry.id   AF-A0A4R6SKB3-F1
#
_cell.length_a   1.000
_cell.length_b   1.000
_cell.length_c   1.000
_cell.angle_alpha   90.00
_cell.angle_beta   90.00
_cell.angle_gamma   90.00
#
_symmetry.space_group_name_H-M   'P 1'
#
loop_
_entity.id
_entity.type
_entity.pdbx_description
1 polymer ?
#
loop_
_entity_poly.entity_id
_entity_poly.type
_entity_poly.pdbx_seq_one_letter_code
_entity_poly.pdbx_strand_id
1 'polypeptide(L)' 'MAFPEGRLLALRDGQLHLLAADGWTKLGRGRPSGAHWLARTEAEDWCEREGWDLHLLDAVPAAST' A
#
# COMPACT_ATOMS: atom_id res chain seq x y z
N MET A 1 -6.74 13.99 8.96
CA MET A 1 -6.48 13.82 7.52
C MET A 1 -7.46 12.79 7.00
N ALA A 2 -8.38 13.19 6.12
CA ALA A 2 -9.30 12.26 5.47
C ALA A 2 -8.65 11.80 4.16
N PHE A 3 -8.62 10.50 3.90
CA PHE A 3 -8.19 9.92 2.63
C PHE A 3 -9.46 9.54 1.87
N PRO A 4 -10.04 10.44 1.05
CA PRO A 4 -11.32 10.21 0.41
C PRO A 4 -11.30 8.98 -0.50
N GLU A 5 -10.14 8.65 -1.06
CA GLU A 5 -9.90 7.52 -1.96
C GLU A 5 -9.38 6.26 -1.21
N GLY A 6 -9.27 6.33 0.12
CA GLY A 6 -8.66 5.29 0.92
C GLY A 6 -7.13 5.34 0.92
N ARG A 7 -6.49 4.23 1.33
CA ARG A 7 -5.03 4.12 1.42
C ARG A 7 -4.53 2.92 0.63
N LEU A 8 -3.34 3.08 0.06
CA LEU A 8 -2.67 2.00 -0.63
C LEU A 8 -2.25 0.89 0.33
N LEU A 9 -2.58 -0.35 -0.03
CA LEU A 9 -2.21 -1.56 0.68
C LEU A 9 -1.37 -2.45 -0.23
N ALA A 10 -0.31 -3.05 0.30
CA ALA A 10 0.51 -4.04 -0.40
C ALA A 10 0.49 -5.37 0.34
N LEU A 11 0.21 -6.46 -0.39
CA LEU A 11 0.34 -7.83 0.12
C LEU A 11 1.68 -8.41 -0.33
N ARG A 12 2.54 -8.76 0.63
CA ARG A 12 3.83 -9.41 0.37
C ARG A 12 4.04 -10.53 1.40
N ASP A 13 4.37 -11.75 0.94
CA ASP A 13 4.54 -12.92 1.80
C ASP A 13 3.35 -13.20 2.74
N GLY A 14 2.13 -12.93 2.27
CA GLY A 14 0.90 -13.08 3.07
C GLY A 14 0.75 -12.03 4.17
N GLN A 15 1.58 -10.99 4.19
CA GLN A 15 1.54 -9.85 5.10
C GLN A 15 1.05 -8.60 4.37
N LEU A 16 0.06 -7.91 4.94
CA LEU A 16 -0.38 -6.60 4.45
C LEU A 16 0.44 -5.48 5.08
N HIS A 17 0.82 -4.55 4.22
CA HIS A 17 1.47 -3.30 4.56
C HIS A 17 0.59 -2.15 4.08
N LEU A 18 0.46 -1.13 4.91
CA LEU A 18 -0.23 0.12 4.61
C LEU A 18 0.80 1.18 4.27
N LEU A 19 0.58 1.92 3.20
CA LEU A 19 1.40 3.10 2.94
C LEU A 19 0.94 4.24 3.86
N ALA A 20 1.82 4.62 4.78
CA ALA A 20 1.67 5.72 5.73
C ALA A 20 2.75 6.80 5.47
N ALA A 21 2.63 7.97 6.10
CA ALA A 21 3.49 9.13 5.84
C ALA A 21 4.98 8.87 6.07
N ASP A 22 5.28 7.95 6.98
CA ASP A 22 6.60 7.46 7.34
C ASP A 22 7.07 6.25 6.50
N GLY A 23 6.22 5.76 5.60
CA GLY A 23 6.48 4.61 4.73
C GLY A 23 5.54 3.44 4.99
N TRP A 24 6.01 2.22 4.75
CA TRP A 24 5.19 1.01 4.86
C TRP A 24 5.02 0.56 6.32
N THR A 25 3.81 0.66 6.84
CA THR A 25 3.43 0.12 8.15
C THR A 25 2.83 -1.27 8.01
N LYS A 26 3.35 -2.24 8.77
CA LYS A 26 2.79 -3.60 8.84
C LYS A 26 1.43 -3.58 9.54
N LEU A 27 0.39 -4.14 8.91
CA LEU A 27 -0.95 -4.25 9.50
C LEU A 27 -1.25 -5.66 10.04
N GLY A 28 -1.14 -6.67 9.18
CA GLY A 28 -1.59 -8.03 9.50
C GLY A 28 -1.88 -8.85 8.25
N ARG A 29 -2.46 -10.04 8.41
CA ARG A 29 -2.73 -10.96 7.28
C ARG A 29 -4.12 -10.83 6.66
N GLY A 30 -5.03 -10.09 7.31
CA GLY A 30 -6.43 -9.98 6.90
C GLY A 30 -6.67 -8.80 5.96
N ARG A 31 -7.07 -9.09 4.71
CA ARG A 31 -7.51 -8.05 3.77
C ARG A 31 -8.79 -7.40 4.28
N PRO A 32 -8.88 -6.05 4.38
CA PRO A 32 -10.11 -5.36 4.72
C PRO A 32 -11.23 -5.66 3.72
N SER A 33 -12.47 -5.79 4.19
CA SER A 33 -13.63 -6.18 3.37
C SER A 33 -14.00 -5.18 2.25
N GLY A 34 -13.37 -4.01 2.19
CA GLY A 34 -13.54 -3.01 1.13
C GLY A 34 -12.31 -2.80 0.24
N ALA A 35 -11.23 -3.56 0.43
CA ALA A 35 -10.02 -3.40 -0.36
C ALA A 35 -10.16 -4.11 -1.71
N HIS A 36 -9.93 -3.36 -2.79
CA HIS A 36 -9.84 -3.87 -4.15
C HIS A 36 -8.38 -4.09 -4.53
N TRP A 37 -8.13 -5.07 -5.40
CA TRP A 37 -6.80 -5.30 -5.95
C TRP A 37 -6.55 -4.27 -7.05
N LEU A 38 -5.39 -3.64 -6.99
CA LEU A 38 -4.91 -2.71 -8.00
C LEU A 38 -3.84 -3.40 -8.84
N ALA A 39 -3.86 -3.18 -10.14
CA ALA A 39 -2.71 -3.40 -11.00
C ALA A 39 -1.60 -2.42 -10.63
N ARG A 40 -0.37 -2.73 -11.05
CA ARG A 40 0.80 -1.88 -10.82
C ARG A 40 0.58 -0.44 -11.29
N THR A 41 0.02 -0.27 -12.49
CA THR A 41 -0.26 1.05 -13.08
C THR A 41 -1.30 1.85 -12.30
N GLU A 42 -2.29 1.18 -11.70
CA GLU A 42 -3.30 1.86 -10.89
C GLU A 42 -2.73 2.28 -9.52
N ALA A 43 -1.80 1.51 -8.97
CA ALA A 43 -1.04 1.89 -7.78
C ALA A 43 -0.11 3.10 -8.07
N GLU A 44 0.50 3.13 -9.25
CA GLU A 44 1.34 4.25 -9.70
C GLU A 44 0.50 5.53 -9.84
N ASP A 45 -0.64 5.48 -10.53
CA ASP A 45 -1.58 6.61 -10.65
C ASP A 45 -2.04 7.13 -9.28
N TRP A 46 -2.37 6.22 -8.35
CA TRP A 46 -2.72 6.61 -6.98
C TRP A 46 -1.58 7.35 -6.29
N CYS A 47 -0.35 6.85 -6.40
CA CYS A 47 0.83 7.49 -5.83
C CYS A 47 1.05 8.88 -6.42
N GLU A 48 0.97 9.04 -7.74
CA GLU A 48 1.14 10.34 -8.41
C GLU A 48 0.08 11.35 -7.94
N ARG A 49 -1.18 10.92 -7.86
CA ARG A 49 -2.30 11.78 -7.42
C ARG A 49 -2.16 12.26 -5.99
N GLU A 50 -1.69 11.39 -5.10
CA GLU A 50 -1.48 11.69 -3.68
C GLU A 50 -0.08 12.29 -3.41
N GLY A 51 0.79 12.39 -4.42
CA GLY A 51 2.12 12.99 -4.32
C GLY A 51 3.19 12.09 -3.68
N TRP A 52 3.01 10.78 -3.73
CA TRP A 52 3.95 9.78 -3.23
C TRP A 52 4.99 9.40 -4.28
N ASP A 53 6.17 9.01 -3.80
CA ASP A 53 7.23 8.47 -4.65
C ASP A 53 6.87 7.05 -5.14
N LEU A 54 6.91 6.86 -6.47
CA LEU A 54 6.64 5.57 -7.11
C LEU A 54 7.60 4.46 -6.65
N HIS A 55 8.82 4.81 -6.25
CA HIS A 55 9.80 3.86 -5.71
C HIS A 55 9.31 3.18 -4.43
N LEU A 56 8.33 3.76 -3.73
CA LEU A 56 7.71 3.14 -2.55
C LEU A 56 7.01 1.82 -2.92
N LEU A 57 6.47 1.70 -4.13
CA LEU A 57 5.83 0.47 -4.60
C LEU A 57 6.82 -0.71 -4.71
N ASP A 58 8.11 -0.42 -4.89
CA ASP A 58 9.17 -1.43 -4.93
C ASP A 58 9.81 -1.66 -3.56
N ALA A 59 9.60 -0.74 -2.61
CA ALA A 59 10.15 -0.76 -1.27
C ALA A 59 9.25 -1.45 -0.22
N VAL A 60 8.24 -2.23 -0.66
CA VAL A 60 7.35 -2.98 0.26
C VAL A 60 8.19 -3.96 1.08
N PRO A 61 8.19 -3.94 2.42
CA PRO A 61 8.99 -4.85 3.23
C PRO A 61 8.63 -6.32 2.99
N ALA A 62 9.65 -7.17 2.84
CA ALA A 62 9.45 -8.62 2.89
C ALA A 62 9.18 -9.04 4.34
N ALA A 63 8.36 -10.08 4.54
CA ALA A 63 8.24 -10.67 5.86
C ALA A 63 9.61 -11.26 6.25
N SER A 64 10.28 -10.67 7.24
CA SER A 64 11.44 -11.28 7.87
C SER A 64 11.02 -12.65 8.40
N THR A 65 11.63 -13.70 7.84
CA THR A 65 11.42 -15.11 8.22
C THR A 65 11.78 -15.34 9.68
#